data_AF-A0A661HSB9-F1
#
_entry.id   AF-A0A661HSB9-F1
#
_cell.length_a   1.000
_cell.length_b   1.000
_cell.length_c   1.000
_cell.angle_alpha   90.00
_cell.angle_beta   90.00
_cell.angle_gamma   90.00
#
_symmetry.space_group_name_H-M   'P 1'
#
loop_
_entity.id
_entity.type
_entity.pdbx_description
1 polymer ?
#
loop_
_entity_poly.entity_id
_entity_poly.type
_entity_poly.pdbx_seq_one_letter_code
_entity_poly.pdbx_strand_id
1 'polypeptide(L)'
;MEKVSLKAYAVKHKLSLFNVVKMTKSGQVPTETVVENGKDAVYILIDEKVEKNVTQTIQSIKEKEPYSMRKENERLKKEVEKLKKEIELLKKRV
;
A
#
# COMPACT_ATOMS: atom_id res chain seq x y z
N MET A 1 14.08 0.29 22.29
CA MET A 1 12.77 0.10 21.63
C MET A 1 11.80 1.07 22.25
N GLU A 2 11.27 2.01 21.48
CA GLU A 2 10.28 2.98 21.97
C GLU A 2 8.88 2.58 21.49
N LYS A 3 7.90 2.61 22.39
CA LYS A 3 6.48 2.42 22.05
C LYS A 3 5.87 3.78 21.78
N VAL A 4 5.32 3.98 20.59
CA VAL A 4 4.59 5.21 20.26
C VAL A 4 3.15 4.91 19.89
N SER A 5 2.25 5.84 20.20
CA SER A 5 0.88 5.76 19.71
C SER A 5 0.83 5.99 18.20
N LEU A 6 -0.22 5.46 17.55
CA LEU A 6 -0.49 5.71 16.12
C LEU A 6 -0.49 7.21 15.77
N LYS A 7 -0.99 8.06 16.69
CA LYS A 7 -1.04 9.52 16.51
C LYS A 7 0.36 10.14 16.55
N ALA A 8 1.17 9.77 17.54
CA ALA A 8 2.55 10.25 17.65
C ALA A 8 3.39 9.82 16.43
N TYR A 9 3.17 8.59 15.96
CA TYR A 9 3.82 8.08 14.76
C TYR A 9 3.42 8.85 13.49
N ALA A 10 2.13 9.17 13.34
CA ALA A 10 1.62 9.96 12.21
C ALA A 10 2.28 11.35 12.15
N VAL A 11 2.39 12.03 13.30
CA VAL A 11 3.03 13.36 13.40
C VAL A 11 4.52 13.27 13.10
N LYS A 12 5.24 12.30 13.69
CA LYS A 12 6.69 12.11 13.51
C LYS A 12 7.06 11.91 12.03
N HIS A 13 6.29 11.12 11.30
CA HIS A 13 6.58 10.76 9.91
C HIS A 13 5.80 11.59 8.88
N LYS A 14 5.06 12.63 9.31
CA LYS A 14 4.17 13.45 8.45
C LYS A 14 3.25 12.59 7.59
N LEU A 15 2.74 11.50 8.16
CA LEU A 15 1.81 10.58 7.52
C LEU A 15 0.38 10.87 7.99
N SER A 16 -0.59 10.66 7.10
CA SER A 16 -1.99 10.61 7.52
C SER A 16 -2.20 9.43 8.47
N LEU A 17 -3.03 9.61 9.50
CA LEU A 17 -3.43 8.53 10.40
C LEU A 17 -4.00 7.33 9.63
N PHE A 18 -4.69 7.57 8.51
CA PHE A 18 -5.19 6.51 7.63
C PHE A 18 -4.05 5.65 7.05
N ASN A 19 -2.97 6.28 6.59
CA ASN A 19 -1.81 5.57 6.06
C ASN A 19 -1.10 4.79 7.16
N VAL A 20 -0.99 5.36 8.36
CA VAL A 20 -0.44 4.67 9.52
C VAL A 20 -1.27 3.43 9.86
N VAL A 21 -2.60 3.55 9.90
CA VAL A 21 -3.50 2.39 10.11
C VAL A 21 -3.39 1.36 8.99
N LYS A 22 -3.19 1.79 7.74
CA LYS A 22 -2.95 0.86 6.63
C LYS A 22 -1.64 0.10 6.82
N MET A 23 -0.58 0.81 7.22
CA MET A 23 0.74 0.22 7.48
C MET A 23 0.70 -0.80 8.63
N THR A 24 0.00 -0.48 9.73
CA THR A 24 -0.18 -1.42 10.85
C THR A 24 -0.96 -2.66 10.42
N LYS A 25 -2.08 -2.50 9.69
CA LYS A 25 -2.85 -3.64 9.18
C LYS A 25 -2.09 -4.51 8.17
N SER A 26 -1.21 -3.89 7.37
CA SER A 26 -0.37 -4.62 6.40
C SER A 26 0.83 -5.34 7.03
N GLY A 27 1.07 -5.17 8.34
CA GLY A 27 2.24 -5.73 9.02
C GLY A 27 3.57 -5.07 8.63
N GLN A 28 3.51 -3.92 7.94
CA GLN A 28 4.68 -3.21 7.44
C GLN A 28 5.44 -2.47 8.55
N VAL A 29 4.80 -2.23 9.68
CA VAL A 29 5.42 -1.68 10.89
C VAL A 29 5.17 -2.65 12.05
N PRO A 30 6.18 -2.92 12.89
CA PRO A 30 5.99 -3.75 14.06
C PRO A 30 5.05 -3.04 15.04
N THR A 31 3.96 -3.71 15.39
CA THR A 31 2.94 -3.19 16.31
C THR A 31 2.75 -4.12 17.50
N GLU A 32 2.45 -3.53 18.64
CA GLU A 32 2.08 -4.24 19.85
C GLU A 32 0.68 -3.79 20.27
N THR A 33 -0.24 -4.74 20.37
CA THR A 33 -1.57 -4.48 20.93
C THR A 33 -1.50 -4.72 22.43
N VAL A 34 -1.70 -3.65 23.20
CA VAL A 34 -1.72 -3.69 24.66
C VAL A 34 -3.16 -3.43 25.11
N VAL A 35 -3.67 -4.26 26.02
CA VAL A 35 -4.99 -4.05 26.63
C VAL A 35 -4.81 -3.09 27.80
N GLU A 36 -5.19 -1.84 27.62
CA GLU A 36 -5.22 -0.83 28.69
C GLU A 36 -6.67 -0.50 29.02
N ASN A 37 -7.05 -0.61 30.30
CA ASN A 37 -8.41 -0.28 30.78
C ASN A 37 -9.55 -0.98 30.02
N GLY A 38 -9.35 -2.25 29.66
CA GLY A 38 -10.35 -3.05 28.93
C GLY A 38 -10.58 -2.63 27.48
N LYS A 39 -9.69 -1.80 26.90
CA LYS A 39 -9.71 -1.39 25.50
C LYS A 39 -8.40 -1.79 24.82
N ASP A 40 -8.50 -2.32 23.61
CA ASP A 40 -7.35 -2.67 22.78
C ASP A 40 -6.67 -1.40 22.26
N ALA A 41 -5.47 -1.11 22.75
CA ALA A 41 -4.64 0.00 22.30
C ALA A 41 -3.47 -0.52 21.45
N VAL A 42 -3.39 -0.07 20.20
CA VAL A 42 -2.32 -0.48 19.28
C VAL A 42 -1.20 0.55 19.32
N TYR A 43 -0.02 0.09 19.71
CA TYR A 43 1.22 0.87 19.73
C TYR A 43 2.14 0.42 18.59
N ILE A 44 2.93 1.34 18.05
CA ILE A 44 3.95 1.07 17.04
C ILE A 44 5.30 1.03 17.75
N LEU A 45 6.05 -0.04 17.53
CA LEU A 45 7.40 -0.22 18.06
C LEU A 45 8.40 0.46 17.10
N ILE A 46 9.11 1.47 17.59
CA ILE A 46 10.17 2.13 16.82
C ILE A 46 11.53 1.59 17.24
N ASP A 47 12.33 1.24 16.23
CA ASP A 47 13.76 0.97 16.31
C ASP A 47 14.47 1.71 15.16
N GLU A 48 15.73 2.10 15.31
CA GLU A 48 16.49 2.87 14.32
C GLU A 48 16.56 2.17 12.95
N LYS A 49 16.57 0.83 12.96
CA LYS A 49 16.50 0.00 11.75
C LYS A 49 15.13 0.07 11.06
N VAL A 50 14.06 0.16 11.85
CA VAL A 50 12.69 0.26 11.35
C VAL A 50 12.45 1.64 10.74
N GLU A 51 12.99 2.70 11.34
CA GLU A 51 12.87 4.06 10.81
C GLU A 51 13.48 4.22 9.41
N LYS A 52 14.63 3.57 9.13
CA LYS A 52 15.25 3.58 7.81
C LYS A 52 14.38 2.88 6.75
N ASN A 53 13.86 1.69 7.08
CA ASN A 53 12.98 0.92 6.20
C ASN A 53 11.65 1.63 5.91
N VAL A 54 11.10 2.29 6.93
CA VAL A 54 9.88 3.09 6.81
C VAL A 54 10.12 4.29 5.91
N THR A 55 11.24 5.01 6.06
CA THR A 55 11.55 6.17 5.22
C THR A 55 11.69 5.77 3.74
N GLN A 56 12.36 4.65 3.45
CA GLN A 56 12.46 4.10 2.09
C GLN A 56 11.11 3.66 1.53
N THR A 57 10.25 3.06 2.36
CA THR A 57 8.91 2.66 1.92
C THR A 57 7.98 3.86 1.71
N ILE A 58 8.06 4.89 2.55
CA ILE A 58 7.27 6.11 2.36
C ILE A 58 7.65 6.80 1.05
N GLN A 59 8.94 6.80 0.69
CA GLN A 59 9.39 7.29 -0.62
C GLN A 59 8.79 6.45 -1.75
N SER A 60 8.82 5.12 -1.66
CA SER A 60 8.23 4.25 -2.70
C SER A 60 6.69 4.35 -2.80
N ILE A 61 5.99 4.67 -1.71
CA ILE A 61 4.54 4.93 -1.72
C ILE A 61 4.22 6.28 -2.39
N LYS A 62 5.07 7.31 -2.20
CA LYS A 62 4.94 8.58 -2.93
C LYS A 62 5.30 8.44 -4.41
N GLU A 63 6.24 7.56 -4.74
CA GLU A 63 6.66 7.25 -6.12
C GLU A 63 5.76 6.25 -6.84
N LYS A 64 4.84 5.59 -6.15
CA LYS A 64 3.68 4.97 -6.79
C LYS A 64 2.78 6.09 -7.30
N GLU A 65 3.18 6.67 -8.43
CA GLU A 65 2.30 7.42 -9.31
C GLU A 65 0.97 6.66 -9.39
N PRO A 66 -0.19 7.37 -9.33
CA PRO A 66 -1.46 6.72 -9.59
C PRO A 66 -1.33 5.98 -10.92
N TYR A 67 -1.64 4.68 -10.94
CA TYR A 67 -1.60 3.84 -12.13
C TYR A 67 -2.30 4.60 -13.24
N SER A 68 -1.52 5.22 -14.14
CA SER A 68 -2.08 6.26 -15.01
C SER A 68 -3.14 5.60 -15.86
N MET A 69 -4.36 6.16 -15.87
CA MET A 69 -5.45 5.68 -16.72
C MET A 69 -5.01 5.48 -18.19
N ARG A 70 -3.96 6.19 -18.62
CA ARG A 70 -3.31 6.00 -19.92
C ARG A 70 -2.68 4.60 -20.08
N LYS A 71 -1.94 4.10 -19.08
CA LYS A 71 -1.33 2.75 -19.10
C LYS A 71 -2.39 1.66 -19.09
N GLU A 72 -3.47 1.84 -18.33
CA GLU A 72 -4.58 0.89 -18.30
C GLU A 72 -5.36 0.86 -19.63
N ASN A 73 -5.61 2.04 -20.22
CA ASN A 73 -6.20 2.14 -21.56
C ASN A 73 -5.33 1.47 -22.64
N GLU A 74 -4.01 1.61 -22.57
CA GLU A 74 -3.11 0.93 -23.51
C GLU A 74 -3.16 -0.59 -23.37
N ARG A 75 -3.21 -1.11 -22.14
CA ARG A 75 -3.35 -2.54 -21.88
C ARG A 75 -4.68 -3.07 -22.39
N LEU A 76 -5.79 -2.39 -22.07
CA LEU A 76 -7.12 -2.76 -22.52
C LEU A 76 -7.23 -2.72 -24.05
N LYS A 77 -6.64 -1.72 -24.72
CA LYS A 77 -6.58 -1.68 -26.19
C LYS A 77 -5.88 -2.90 -26.78
N LYS A 78 -4.76 -3.34 -26.21
CA LYS A 78 -4.04 -4.53 -26.66
C LYS A 78 -4.84 -5.81 -26.46
N GLU A 79 -5.54 -5.95 -25.34
CA GLU A 79 -6.43 -7.09 -25.08
C GLU A 79 -7.60 -7.11 -26.08
N VAL A 80 -8.22 -5.96 -26.36
CA VAL A 80 -9.30 -5.84 -27.36
C VAL A 80 -8.80 -6.21 -28.77
N GLU A 81 -7.61 -5.77 -29.18
CA GLU A 81 -7.04 -6.16 -30.48
C GLU A 81 -6.78 -7.66 -30.59
N LYS A 82 -6.28 -8.28 -29.51
CA LYS A 82 -6.03 -9.73 -29.48
C LYS A 82 -7.35 -10.50 -29.61
N LEU A 83 -8.37 -10.13 -28.85
CA LEU A 83 -9.69 -10.75 -28.91
C LEU A 83 -10.35 -10.59 -30.29
N LYS A 84 -10.21 -9.43 -30.93
CA LYS A 84 -10.71 -9.23 -32.30
C LYS A 84 -10.04 -10.16 -33.31
N LYS A 85 -8.71 -10.34 -33.22
CA LYS A 85 -7.97 -11.27 -34.09
C LYS A 85 -8.41 -12.72 -33.87
N GLU A 86 -8.62 -13.12 -32.62
CA GLU A 86 -9.13 -14.46 -32.28
C GLU A 86 -10.54 -14.67 -32.85
N ILE A 87 -11.42 -13.69 -32.74
CA ILE A 87 -12.76 -13.75 -33.34
C ILE A 87 -12.70 -13.86 -34.87
N GLU A 88 -11.83 -13.11 -35.55
CA GLU A 88 -11.66 -13.22 -37.01
C GLU A 88 -11.16 -14.60 -37.43
N LEU A 89 -10.22 -15.17 -36.69
CA LEU A 89 -9.72 -16.53 -36.94
C LEU A 89 -10.81 -17.58 -36.73
N LEU A 90 -11.63 -17.43 -35.70
CA LEU A 90 -12.76 -18.32 -35.42
C LEU A 90 -13.87 -18.18 -36.47
N LYS A 91 -14.16 -16.95 -36.93
CA LYS A 91 -15.15 -16.70 -38.00
C LYS A 91 -14.74 -17.26 -39.35
N LYS A 92 -13.44 -17.35 -39.65
CA LYS A 92 -12.94 -17.99 -40.89
C LYS A 92 -12.97 -19.52 -40.85
N ARG A 93 -13.26 -20.10 -39.69
CA ARG A 93 -13.28 -21.55 -39.45
C ARG A 93 -14.69 -22.16 -39.52
N VAL A 94 -15.73 -21.32 -39.61
CA VAL A 94 -17.14 -21.67 -39.79
C VAL A 94 -17.56 -21.27 -41.19
#